data_AF-A0A8H7PIM9-F1
#
_entry.id   AF-A0A8H7PIM9-F1
#
_cell.length_a   1.000
_cell.length_b   1.000
_cell.length_c   1.000
_cell.angle_alpha   90.00
_cell.angle_beta   90.00
_cell.angle_gamma   90.00
#
_symmetry.space_group_name_H-M   'P 1'
#
loop_
_entity.id
_entity.type
_entity.pdbx_description
1 polymer ?
#
loop_
_entity_poly.entity_id
_entity_poly.type
_entity_poly.pdbx_seq_one_letter_code
_entity_poly.pdbx_strand_id
1 'polypeptide(L)'
;YTISYNKWADVRDKFRIYRRDIADTLNSPYYVLHNDMILLLLQDIKMELLRQETMEYNEQRLEASFFALYSISDEIPPESSSEIAQLFEFNIFGQIPINASPRLQNMALNCVGSFSEWLKNHPQYLLSVLNYIIPALSNAKLAQAAASSLKNVCDTCRAALVDGIDSLIALYQEVAQIGVEPTVKQKVVESISAVIQVFPPEKMIAPLMALIGDIVRNIQHTLSVVESDPVTAAKNVQAQLQYLAACCRGLQSPNDDYQSLIARNAAYDMFASGSINTLYETVPGASELSQTINDTITQLVYLYSKDQETTQVLCQYLDSGLRSMSPLACLPLSTLLFIIQHSYESQPLTPWLDTASLVFTVYGGYDAHHDNLRQLLAVLTAKTLSGINNIHGKKSQYKLQ
;
A
#
# COMPACT_ATOMS: atom_id res chain seq x y z
N TYR A 1 12.81 -38.46 -14.52
CA TYR A 1 11.37 -38.50 -14.24
C TYR A 1 10.86 -37.10 -13.92
N THR A 2 10.72 -36.28 -14.95
CA THR A 2 10.21 -34.91 -14.85
C THR A 2 8.68 -34.98 -14.92
N ILE A 3 8.06 -35.46 -13.83
CA ILE A 3 6.60 -35.41 -13.71
C ILE A 3 6.26 -33.92 -13.60
N SER A 4 5.78 -33.40 -14.72
CA SER A 4 5.30 -32.03 -14.88
C SER A 4 4.49 -31.59 -13.67
N TYR A 5 5.02 -30.62 -12.95
CA TYR A 5 4.43 -29.90 -11.79
C TYR A 5 3.00 -29.37 -12.07
N ASN A 6 2.53 -29.42 -13.33
CA ASN A 6 1.25 -28.90 -13.78
C ASN A 6 0.06 -29.87 -13.63
N LYS A 7 0.26 -31.16 -13.31
CA LYS A 7 -0.84 -32.15 -13.26
C LYS A 7 -1.58 -32.29 -11.92
N TRP A 8 -1.25 -31.49 -10.90
CA TRP A 8 -1.70 -31.75 -9.53
C TRP A 8 -2.23 -30.51 -8.79
N ALA A 9 -3.34 -29.92 -9.24
CA ALA A 9 -3.92 -28.74 -8.56
C ALA A 9 -4.23 -29.00 -7.07
N ASP A 10 -4.95 -30.08 -6.75
CA ASP A 10 -5.32 -30.41 -5.36
C ASP A 10 -4.10 -30.74 -4.47
N VAL A 11 -3.07 -31.37 -5.03
CA VAL A 11 -1.84 -31.66 -4.28
C VAL A 11 -1.00 -30.41 -4.09
N ARG A 12 -1.05 -29.44 -5.01
CA ARG A 12 -0.38 -28.15 -4.85
C ARG A 12 -1.00 -27.35 -3.72
N ASP A 13 -2.32 -27.33 -3.60
CA ASP A 13 -2.99 -26.66 -2.48
C ASP A 13 -2.67 -27.35 -1.15
N LYS A 14 -2.71 -28.68 -1.10
CA LYS A 14 -2.27 -29.44 0.08
C LYS A 14 -0.81 -29.19 0.44
N PHE A 15 0.08 -29.12 -0.55
CA PHE A 15 1.49 -28.83 -0.33
C PHE A 15 1.72 -27.39 0.14
N ARG A 16 0.94 -26.42 -0.34
CA ARG A 16 0.99 -25.04 0.16
C ARG A 16 0.58 -24.96 1.63
N ILE A 17 -0.49 -25.66 2.01
CA ILE A 17 -0.94 -25.74 3.41
C ILE A 17 0.15 -26.40 4.26
N TYR A 18 0.66 -27.56 3.81
CA TYR A 18 1.75 -28.25 4.51
C TYR A 18 2.99 -27.38 4.68
N ARG A 19 3.39 -26.59 3.67
CA ARG A 19 4.50 -25.65 3.79
C ARG A 19 4.26 -24.60 4.88
N ARG A 20 3.03 -24.09 5.01
CA ARG A 20 2.68 -23.15 6.08
C ARG A 20 2.79 -23.83 7.45
N ASP A 21 2.28 -25.04 7.59
CA ASP A 21 2.38 -25.80 8.84
C ASP A 21 3.86 -26.07 9.23
N ILE A 22 4.72 -26.32 8.23
CA ILE A 22 6.17 -26.44 8.43
C ILE A 22 6.80 -25.10 8.82
N ALA A 23 6.41 -23.99 8.20
CA ALA A 23 6.90 -22.65 8.57
C ALA A 23 6.62 -22.35 10.05
N ASP A 24 5.38 -22.60 10.50
CA ASP A 24 5.01 -22.43 11.92
C ASP A 24 5.81 -23.37 12.82
N THR A 25 6.07 -24.60 12.36
CA THR A 25 6.88 -25.58 13.11
C THR A 25 8.35 -25.15 13.21
N LEU A 26 8.90 -24.45 12.22
CA LEU A 26 10.30 -23.98 12.21
C LEU A 26 10.60 -22.91 13.25
N ASN A 27 9.58 -22.25 13.80
CA ASN A 27 9.76 -21.30 14.91
C ASN A 27 10.19 -22.04 16.19
N SER A 28 9.70 -23.26 16.42
CA SER A 28 10.06 -24.07 17.60
C SER A 28 11.56 -24.39 17.72
N PRO A 29 12.25 -24.93 16.69
CA PRO A 29 13.69 -25.13 16.76
C PRO A 29 14.48 -23.82 16.77
N TYR A 30 13.96 -22.72 16.19
CA TYR A 30 14.60 -21.40 16.30
C TYR A 30 14.70 -20.94 17.76
N TYR A 31 13.65 -21.13 18.58
CA TYR A 31 13.71 -20.81 20.02
C TYR A 31 14.70 -21.68 20.83
N VAL A 32 15.24 -22.75 20.25
CA VAL A 32 16.27 -23.57 20.90
C VAL A 32 17.65 -23.20 20.37
N LEU A 33 17.80 -23.17 19.04
CA LEU A 33 19.09 -23.02 18.36
C LEU A 33 19.49 -21.56 18.14
N HIS A 34 18.53 -20.63 18.10
CA HIS A 34 18.73 -19.20 17.85
C HIS A 34 19.67 -18.96 16.66
N ASN A 35 20.78 -18.23 16.88
CA ASN A 35 21.75 -17.84 15.88
C ASN A 35 22.40 -19.05 15.19
N ASP A 36 22.54 -20.20 15.85
CA ASP A 36 23.10 -21.40 15.24
C ASP A 36 22.23 -21.89 14.07
N MET A 37 20.90 -21.79 14.19
CA MET A 37 19.99 -22.12 13.08
C MET A 37 20.17 -21.18 11.90
N ILE A 38 20.34 -19.88 12.15
CA ILE A 38 20.60 -18.87 11.11
C ILE A 38 21.91 -19.23 10.40
N LEU A 39 22.98 -19.49 11.14
CA LEU A 39 24.29 -19.86 10.57
C LEU A 39 24.22 -21.13 9.72
N LEU A 40 23.51 -22.16 10.18
CA LEU A 40 23.31 -23.39 9.42
C LEU A 40 22.59 -23.12 8.09
N LEU A 41 21.50 -22.35 8.12
CA LEU A 41 20.75 -21.99 6.91
C LEU A 41 21.59 -21.15 5.94
N LEU A 42 22.36 -20.20 6.45
CA LEU A 42 23.26 -19.37 5.63
C LEU A 42 24.39 -20.19 5.02
N GLN A 43 24.94 -21.17 5.76
CA GLN A 43 25.93 -22.11 5.23
C GLN A 43 25.33 -22.97 4.10
N ASP A 44 24.13 -23.51 4.29
CA ASP A 44 23.43 -24.28 3.25
C ASP A 44 23.18 -23.42 2.00
N ILE A 45 22.72 -22.18 2.15
CA ILE A 45 22.52 -21.24 1.03
C ILE A 45 23.84 -21.02 0.28
N LYS A 46 24.92 -20.69 1.00
CA LYS A 46 26.25 -20.46 0.39
C LYS A 46 26.75 -21.70 -0.34
N MET A 47 26.61 -22.88 0.25
CA MET A 47 27.03 -24.14 -0.36
C MET A 47 26.29 -24.44 -1.65
N GLU A 48 24.97 -24.22 -1.69
CA GLU A 48 24.19 -24.42 -2.91
C GLU A 48 24.50 -23.38 -3.99
N LEU A 49 24.81 -22.13 -3.63
CA LEU A 49 25.27 -21.12 -4.58
C LEU A 49 26.64 -21.45 -5.18
N LEU A 50 27.59 -21.97 -4.38
CA LEU A 50 28.90 -22.41 -4.88
C LEU A 50 28.79 -23.59 -5.85
N ARG A 51 27.73 -24.41 -5.72
CA ARG A 51 27.46 -25.53 -6.64
C ARG A 51 26.86 -25.12 -7.98
N GLN A 52 26.56 -23.84 -8.22
CA GLN A 52 25.93 -23.38 -9.47
C GLN A 52 26.69 -23.81 -10.74
N GLU A 53 28.02 -23.83 -10.70
CA GLU A 53 28.85 -24.23 -11.84
C GLU A 53 28.94 -25.75 -12.02
N THR A 54 28.34 -26.51 -11.11
CA THR A 54 28.36 -27.98 -11.12
C THR A 54 27.00 -28.53 -11.56
N MET A 55 27.01 -29.75 -12.11
CA MET A 55 25.78 -30.49 -12.45
C MET A 55 24.92 -30.86 -11.21
N GLU A 56 25.40 -30.56 -10.00
CA GLU A 56 24.72 -30.83 -8.73
C GLU A 56 23.87 -29.65 -8.22
N TYR A 57 23.83 -28.51 -8.93
CA TYR A 57 23.02 -27.36 -8.53
C TYR A 57 21.54 -27.71 -8.40
N ASN A 58 21.00 -27.53 -7.19
CA ASN A 58 19.61 -27.83 -6.89
C ASN A 58 18.84 -26.58 -6.43
N GLU A 59 18.18 -25.90 -7.37
CA GLU A 59 17.34 -24.74 -7.11
C GLU A 59 16.26 -24.98 -6.06
N GLN A 60 15.74 -26.22 -5.94
CA GLN A 60 14.69 -26.55 -4.97
C GLN A 60 15.24 -26.57 -3.55
N ARG A 61 16.49 -27.01 -3.37
CA ARG A 61 17.16 -26.99 -2.06
C ARG A 61 17.52 -25.58 -1.64
N LEU A 62 18.01 -24.78 -2.59
CA LEU A 62 18.26 -23.36 -2.36
C LEU A 62 16.96 -22.62 -1.98
N GLU A 63 15.85 -22.88 -2.70
CA GLU A 63 14.54 -22.30 -2.38
C GLU A 63 14.01 -22.74 -1.01
N ALA A 64 14.22 -24.00 -0.64
CA ALA A 64 13.82 -24.51 0.67
C ALA A 64 14.61 -23.85 1.81
N SER A 65 15.90 -23.56 1.59
CA SER A 65 16.76 -22.89 2.58
C SER A 65 16.34 -21.43 2.78
N PHE A 66 16.07 -20.70 1.69
CA PHE A 66 15.48 -19.36 1.77
C PHE A 66 14.11 -19.37 2.42
N PHE A 67 13.27 -20.38 2.13
CA PHE A 67 11.96 -20.49 2.76
C PHE A 67 12.06 -20.73 4.26
N ALA A 68 12.98 -21.58 4.71
CA ALA A 68 13.18 -21.82 6.13
C ALA A 68 13.66 -20.53 6.83
N LEU A 69 14.59 -19.80 6.23
CA LEU A 69 15.07 -18.51 6.75
C LEU A 69 13.96 -17.45 6.78
N TYR A 70 13.16 -17.36 5.71
CA TYR A 70 11.99 -16.49 5.66
C TYR A 70 10.95 -16.85 6.73
N SER A 71 10.73 -18.14 6.99
CA SER A 71 9.71 -18.60 7.95
C SER A 71 10.01 -18.16 9.39
N ILE A 72 11.28 -18.06 9.75
CA ILE A 72 11.72 -17.63 11.09
C ILE A 72 11.99 -16.13 11.18
N SER A 73 11.85 -15.38 10.08
CA SER A 73 12.29 -13.97 9.99
C SER A 73 11.62 -13.05 11.02
N ASP A 74 10.32 -13.24 11.26
CA ASP A 74 9.55 -12.46 12.23
C ASP A 74 9.98 -12.70 13.69
N GLU A 75 10.60 -13.85 13.98
CA GLU A 75 11.06 -14.21 15.32
C GLU A 75 12.48 -13.69 15.61
N ILE A 76 13.21 -13.24 14.58
CA ILE A 76 14.59 -12.79 14.70
C ILE A 76 14.63 -11.35 15.23
N PRO A 77 15.24 -11.10 16.40
CA PRO A 77 15.32 -9.74 16.92
C PRO A 77 16.23 -8.87 16.02
N PRO A 78 15.78 -7.66 15.63
CA PRO A 78 16.51 -6.81 14.69
C PRO A 78 17.81 -6.23 15.28
N GLU A 79 17.95 -6.19 16.60
CA GLU A 79 19.07 -5.58 17.31
C GLU A 79 20.26 -6.54 17.56
N SER A 80 20.00 -7.86 17.66
CA SER A 80 20.99 -8.83 18.18
C SER A 80 21.58 -9.77 17.14
N SER A 81 21.14 -9.68 15.89
CA SER A 81 21.37 -10.74 14.88
C SER A 81 22.47 -10.35 13.89
N SER A 82 23.72 -10.34 14.35
CA SER A 82 24.90 -10.04 13.52
C SER A 82 25.09 -11.02 12.36
N GLU A 83 24.55 -12.23 12.49
CA GLU A 83 24.64 -13.31 11.52
C GLU A 83 23.87 -12.98 10.24
N ILE A 84 22.78 -12.21 10.35
CA ILE A 84 22.01 -11.73 9.20
C ILE A 84 22.83 -10.77 8.32
N ALA A 85 23.83 -10.08 8.87
CA ALA A 85 24.73 -9.27 8.05
C ALA A 85 25.40 -10.10 6.96
N GLN A 86 25.71 -11.37 7.23
CA GLN A 86 26.29 -12.27 6.23
C GLN A 86 25.35 -12.49 5.03
N LEU A 87 24.03 -12.41 5.20
CA LEU A 87 23.09 -12.53 4.09
C LEU A 87 23.30 -11.43 3.05
N PHE A 88 23.64 -10.22 3.50
CA PHE A 88 23.80 -9.04 2.66
C PHE A 88 25.27 -8.77 2.27
N GLU A 89 26.24 -8.99 3.17
CA GLU A 89 27.66 -8.78 2.92
C GLU A 89 28.22 -9.64 1.79
N PHE A 90 27.78 -10.90 1.71
CA PHE A 90 28.23 -11.81 0.66
C PHE A 90 27.48 -11.62 -0.67
N ASN A 91 26.63 -10.60 -0.79
CA ASN A 91 25.83 -10.33 -1.98
C ASN A 91 25.08 -11.59 -2.47
N ILE A 92 24.51 -12.36 -1.53
CA ILE A 92 23.87 -13.67 -1.81
C ILE A 92 22.78 -13.51 -2.87
N PHE A 93 22.00 -12.43 -2.80
CA PHE A 93 20.93 -12.15 -3.76
C PHE A 93 21.44 -11.85 -5.17
N GLY A 94 22.56 -11.14 -5.30
CA GLY A 94 23.20 -10.87 -6.58
C GLY A 94 23.82 -12.10 -7.24
N GLN A 95 24.07 -13.17 -6.47
CA GLN A 95 24.57 -14.45 -6.99
C GLN A 95 23.44 -15.38 -7.48
N ILE A 96 22.17 -15.04 -7.26
CA ILE A 96 21.05 -15.85 -7.76
C ILE A 96 20.99 -15.70 -9.29
N PRO A 97 20.97 -16.80 -10.07
CA PRO A 97 20.97 -16.70 -11.53
C PRO A 97 19.73 -15.96 -12.04
N ILE A 98 19.92 -15.09 -13.05
CA ILE A 98 18.82 -14.33 -13.65
C ILE A 98 17.76 -15.25 -14.26
N ASN A 99 18.18 -16.41 -14.77
CA ASN A 99 17.36 -17.46 -15.37
C ASN A 99 16.86 -18.52 -14.37
N ALA A 100 17.08 -18.33 -13.06
CA ALA A 100 16.59 -19.24 -12.03
C ALA A 100 15.07 -19.37 -12.06
N SER A 101 14.54 -20.44 -11.48
CA SER A 101 13.09 -20.62 -11.42
C SER A 101 12.39 -19.44 -10.71
N PRO A 102 11.21 -18.99 -11.21
CA PRO A 102 10.46 -17.92 -10.57
C PRO A 102 10.07 -18.21 -9.12
N ARG A 103 10.01 -19.50 -8.73
CA ARG A 103 9.71 -19.90 -7.35
C ARG A 103 10.86 -19.52 -6.41
N LEU A 104 12.10 -19.80 -6.80
CA LEU A 104 13.29 -19.41 -6.04
C LEU A 104 13.41 -17.88 -5.98
N GLN A 105 13.28 -17.19 -7.11
CA GLN A 105 13.38 -15.73 -7.17
C GLN A 105 12.30 -15.03 -6.33
N ASN A 106 11.04 -15.49 -6.40
CA ASN A 106 9.98 -14.95 -5.54
C ASN A 106 10.26 -15.21 -4.05
N MET A 107 10.79 -16.38 -3.69
CA MET A 107 11.14 -16.69 -2.31
C MET A 107 12.27 -15.79 -1.81
N ALA A 108 13.31 -15.59 -2.63
CA ALA A 108 14.42 -14.72 -2.30
C ALA A 108 13.96 -13.25 -2.13
N LEU A 109 13.09 -12.75 -3.02
CA LEU A 109 12.48 -11.42 -2.88
C LEU A 109 11.72 -11.29 -1.55
N ASN A 110 10.81 -12.23 -1.25
CA ASN A 110 10.06 -12.23 0.00
C ASN A 110 10.98 -12.29 1.23
N CYS A 111 12.04 -13.10 1.16
CA CYS A 111 13.06 -13.20 2.21
C CYS A 111 13.75 -11.86 2.44
N VAL A 112 14.16 -11.14 1.38
CA VAL A 112 14.73 -9.79 1.52
C VAL A 112 13.76 -8.83 2.18
N GLY A 113 12.51 -8.81 1.71
CA GLY A 113 11.47 -7.92 2.24
C GLY A 113 11.14 -8.18 3.72
N SER A 114 11.26 -9.42 4.18
CA SER A 114 11.03 -9.78 5.59
C SER A 114 12.07 -9.22 6.55
N PHE A 115 13.31 -8.98 6.10
CA PHE A 115 14.38 -8.42 6.92
C PHE A 115 14.41 -6.88 6.91
N SER A 116 13.30 -6.22 6.57
CA SER A 116 13.20 -4.76 6.50
C SER A 116 13.45 -4.07 7.84
N GLU A 117 12.98 -4.62 8.97
CA GLU A 117 13.26 -4.05 10.30
C GLU A 117 14.74 -4.17 10.68
N TRP A 118 15.39 -5.27 10.29
CA TRP A 118 16.85 -5.41 10.49
C TRP A 118 17.63 -4.42 9.61
N LEU A 119 17.19 -4.21 8.36
CA LEU A 119 17.81 -3.26 7.42
C LEU A 119 17.70 -1.80 7.88
N LYS A 120 16.65 -1.45 8.64
CA LYS A 120 16.49 -0.12 9.25
C LYS A 120 17.67 0.26 10.13
N ASN A 121 18.22 -0.72 10.87
CA ASN A 121 19.40 -0.55 11.72
C ASN A 121 20.73 -0.69 10.95
N HIS A 122 20.69 -1.19 9.72
CA HIS A 122 21.87 -1.45 8.88
C HIS A 122 21.72 -0.86 7.48
N PRO A 123 21.57 0.48 7.36
CA PRO A 123 21.22 1.15 6.11
C PRO A 123 22.28 0.99 5.00
N GLN A 124 23.53 0.62 5.34
CA GLN A 124 24.59 0.37 4.38
C GLN A 124 24.27 -0.72 3.34
N TYR A 125 23.34 -1.63 3.64
CA TYR A 125 22.94 -2.70 2.72
C TYR A 125 21.72 -2.35 1.84
N LEU A 126 21.03 -1.23 2.11
CA LEU A 126 19.80 -0.88 1.41
C LEU A 126 19.97 -0.73 -0.10
N LEU A 127 21.08 -0.12 -0.54
CA LEU A 127 21.33 0.05 -1.98
C LEU A 127 21.47 -1.30 -2.69
N SER A 128 22.16 -2.27 -2.07
CA SER A 128 22.30 -3.64 -2.62
C SER A 128 20.94 -4.34 -2.71
N VAL A 129 20.11 -4.20 -1.67
CA VAL A 129 18.75 -4.72 -1.63
C VAL A 129 17.87 -4.12 -2.73
N LEU A 130 17.89 -2.79 -2.90
CA LEU A 130 17.11 -2.12 -3.93
C LEU A 130 17.58 -2.52 -5.34
N ASN A 131 18.89 -2.66 -5.56
CA ASN A 131 19.44 -3.13 -6.84
C ASN A 131 19.02 -4.57 -7.18
N TYR A 132 18.60 -5.36 -6.20
CA TYR A 132 18.02 -6.69 -6.42
C TYR A 132 16.50 -6.62 -6.66
N ILE A 133 15.76 -5.83 -5.88
CA ILE A 133 14.30 -5.76 -5.94
C ILE A 133 13.81 -5.03 -7.19
N ILE A 134 14.41 -3.88 -7.52
CA ILE A 134 13.89 -2.97 -8.54
C ILE A 134 13.84 -3.63 -9.93
N PRO A 135 14.90 -4.28 -10.43
CA PRO A 135 14.86 -4.93 -11.75
C PRO A 135 13.81 -6.04 -11.85
N ALA A 136 13.44 -6.67 -10.73
CA ALA A 136 12.43 -7.74 -10.72
C ALA A 136 11.00 -7.22 -10.95
N LEU A 137 10.75 -5.91 -10.81
CA LEU A 137 9.45 -5.29 -11.10
C LEU A 137 9.06 -5.40 -12.58
N SER A 138 10.04 -5.42 -13.49
CA SER A 138 9.81 -5.53 -14.93
C SER A 138 9.44 -6.96 -15.37
N ASN A 139 9.60 -7.96 -14.50
CA ASN A 139 9.22 -9.33 -14.78
C ASN A 139 7.84 -9.64 -14.19
N ALA A 140 6.83 -9.84 -15.04
CA ALA A 140 5.45 -10.11 -14.62
C ALA A 140 5.30 -11.30 -13.64
N LYS A 141 6.21 -12.29 -13.66
CA LYS A 141 6.16 -13.44 -12.73
C LYS A 141 6.73 -13.13 -11.33
N LEU A 142 7.48 -12.04 -11.21
CA LEU A 142 8.17 -11.60 -9.99
C LEU A 142 7.62 -10.28 -9.44
N ALA A 143 6.99 -9.47 -10.28
CA ALA A 143 6.56 -8.11 -10.00
C ALA A 143 5.74 -7.99 -8.70
N GLN A 144 4.89 -8.97 -8.40
CA GLN A 144 4.11 -8.98 -7.16
C GLN A 144 4.98 -9.14 -5.90
N ALA A 145 5.93 -10.08 -5.90
CA ALA A 145 6.83 -10.29 -4.77
C ALA A 145 7.81 -9.11 -4.65
N ALA A 146 8.32 -8.62 -5.78
CA ALA A 146 9.21 -7.46 -5.84
C ALA A 146 8.53 -6.20 -5.27
N ALA A 147 7.31 -5.89 -5.69
CA ALA A 147 6.60 -4.72 -5.19
C ALA A 147 6.18 -4.85 -3.71
N SER A 148 5.91 -6.07 -3.23
CA SER A 148 5.65 -6.30 -1.80
C SER A 148 6.90 -6.09 -0.96
N SER A 149 8.04 -6.57 -1.46
CA SER A 149 9.33 -6.43 -0.78
C SER A 149 9.81 -4.99 -0.80
N LEU A 150 9.64 -4.28 -1.94
CA LEU A 150 9.90 -2.85 -2.05
C LEU A 150 9.04 -2.07 -1.04
N LYS A 151 7.75 -2.39 -0.94
CA LYS A 151 6.85 -1.77 0.02
C LYS A 151 7.37 -1.95 1.45
N ASN A 152 7.66 -3.17 1.87
CA ASN A 152 8.13 -3.43 3.23
C ASN A 152 9.43 -2.67 3.55
N VAL A 153 10.39 -2.68 2.61
CA VAL A 153 11.67 -1.95 2.77
C VAL A 153 11.43 -0.44 2.84
N CYS A 154 10.66 0.13 1.92
CA CYS A 154 10.39 1.58 1.91
C CYS A 154 9.58 2.04 3.13
N ASP A 155 8.59 1.26 3.55
CA ASP A 155 7.72 1.57 4.68
C ASP A 155 8.49 1.58 6.01
N THR A 156 9.47 0.68 6.14
CA THR A 156 10.27 0.51 7.36
C THR A 156 11.52 1.40 7.39
N CYS A 157 12.17 1.58 6.23
CA CYS A 157 13.45 2.29 6.11
C CYS A 157 13.31 3.72 5.55
N ARG A 158 12.15 4.38 5.77
CA ARG A 158 11.80 5.69 5.17
C ARG A 158 12.93 6.73 5.26
N ALA A 159 13.46 6.94 6.47
CA ALA A 159 14.49 7.95 6.74
C ALA A 159 15.82 7.68 6.01
N ALA A 160 16.20 6.40 5.87
CA ALA A 160 17.43 6.01 5.20
C ALA A 160 17.36 6.10 3.66
N LEU A 161 16.15 6.24 3.11
CA LEU A 161 15.88 6.26 1.67
C LEU A 161 15.62 7.67 1.10
N VAL A 162 15.68 8.71 1.93
CA VAL A 162 15.43 10.11 1.55
C VAL A 162 16.31 10.55 0.38
N ASP A 163 17.60 10.21 0.41
CA ASP A 163 18.55 10.60 -0.65
C ASP A 163 18.31 9.85 -1.98
N GLY A 164 17.58 8.73 -1.96
CA GLY A 164 17.27 7.90 -3.12
C GLY A 164 15.94 8.24 -3.82
N ILE A 165 15.24 9.30 -3.38
CA ILE A 165 13.88 9.59 -3.84
C ILE A 165 13.79 9.82 -5.35
N ASP A 166 14.76 10.49 -5.97
CA ASP A 166 14.74 10.78 -7.40
C ASP A 166 14.80 9.50 -8.24
N SER A 167 15.59 8.51 -7.78
CA SER A 167 15.64 7.19 -8.41
C SER A 167 14.33 6.42 -8.26
N LEU A 168 13.66 6.55 -7.10
CA LEU A 168 12.35 5.95 -6.88
C LEU A 168 11.25 6.59 -7.74
N ILE A 169 11.30 7.90 -7.96
CA ILE A 169 10.39 8.60 -8.88
C ILE A 169 10.66 8.19 -10.33
N ALA A 170 11.93 8.05 -10.74
CA ALA A 170 12.26 7.54 -12.07
C ALA A 170 11.73 6.11 -12.28
N LEU A 171 11.85 5.26 -11.25
CA LEU A 171 11.27 3.92 -11.25
C LEU A 171 9.75 3.93 -11.45
N TYR A 172 9.02 4.84 -10.78
CA TYR A 172 7.58 4.98 -10.99
C TYR A 172 7.23 5.23 -12.47
N GLN A 173 8.00 6.09 -13.13
CA GLN A 173 7.79 6.41 -14.55
C GLN A 173 8.09 5.21 -15.45
N GLU A 174 9.13 4.43 -15.17
CA GLU A 174 9.45 3.21 -15.91
C GLU A 174 8.34 2.15 -15.73
N VAL A 175 7.90 1.92 -14.49
CA VAL A 175 6.82 0.98 -14.17
C VAL A 175 5.51 1.38 -14.86
N ALA A 176 5.24 2.69 -14.98
CA ALA A 176 4.08 3.19 -15.71
C ALA A 176 4.14 2.88 -17.22
N GLN A 177 5.33 2.83 -17.82
CA GLN A 177 5.51 2.53 -19.25
C GLN A 177 5.43 1.04 -19.59
N ILE A 178 5.92 0.17 -18.69
CA ILE A 178 5.96 -1.29 -18.92
C ILE A 178 4.55 -1.92 -18.89
N GLY A 179 3.57 -1.25 -18.27
CA GLY A 179 2.20 -1.76 -18.21
C GLY A 179 2.04 -2.91 -17.21
N VAL A 180 2.59 -2.76 -16.00
CA VAL A 180 2.44 -3.76 -14.93
C VAL A 180 1.00 -3.87 -14.43
N GLU A 181 0.69 -4.95 -13.71
CA GLU A 181 -0.62 -5.12 -13.08
C GLU A 181 -0.94 -3.95 -12.12
N PRO A 182 -2.20 -3.48 -12.05
CA PRO A 182 -2.58 -2.36 -11.18
C PRO A 182 -2.19 -2.54 -9.71
N THR A 183 -2.27 -3.76 -9.19
CA THR A 183 -1.90 -4.07 -7.79
C THR A 183 -0.40 -3.93 -7.53
N VAL A 184 0.45 -4.20 -8.54
CA VAL A 184 1.90 -3.93 -8.48
C VAL A 184 2.14 -2.42 -8.44
N LYS A 185 1.50 -1.67 -9.36
CA LYS A 185 1.65 -0.21 -9.41
C LYS A 185 1.17 0.46 -8.13
N GLN A 186 0.08 -0.01 -7.52
CA GLN A 186 -0.37 0.46 -6.20
C GLN A 186 0.70 0.32 -5.13
N LYS A 187 1.34 -0.86 -5.02
CA LYS A 187 2.41 -1.08 -4.04
C LYS A 187 3.62 -0.18 -4.30
N VAL A 188 3.99 0.04 -5.56
CA VAL A 188 5.08 0.98 -5.92
C VAL A 188 4.73 2.41 -5.48
N VAL A 189 3.52 2.89 -5.81
CA VAL A 189 3.03 4.22 -5.39
C VAL A 189 3.05 4.37 -3.87
N GLU A 190 2.57 3.35 -3.15
CA GLU A 190 2.56 3.31 -1.68
C GLU A 190 3.99 3.33 -1.10
N SER A 191 4.92 2.58 -1.70
CA SER A 191 6.34 2.52 -1.29
C SER A 191 7.02 3.88 -1.40
N ILE A 192 6.82 4.57 -2.54
CA ILE A 192 7.43 5.88 -2.80
C ILE A 192 6.83 6.92 -1.85
N SER A 193 5.52 6.88 -1.66
CA SER A 193 4.81 7.80 -0.76
C SER A 193 5.25 7.66 0.69
N ALA A 194 5.58 6.44 1.13
CA ALA A 194 6.16 6.19 2.45
C ALA A 194 7.51 6.89 2.66
N VAL A 195 8.38 6.88 1.65
CA VAL A 195 9.65 7.61 1.71
C VAL A 195 9.42 9.12 1.67
N ILE A 196 8.46 9.60 0.88
CA ILE A 196 8.11 11.04 0.82
C ILE A 196 7.58 11.55 2.16
N GLN A 197 6.89 10.71 2.94
CA GLN A 197 6.24 11.09 4.19
C GLN A 197 7.19 11.69 5.23
N VAL A 198 8.47 11.27 5.24
CA VAL A 198 9.47 11.78 6.21
C VAL A 198 10.12 13.10 5.78
N PHE A 199 9.77 13.65 4.61
CA PHE A 199 10.32 14.91 4.14
C PHE A 199 9.71 16.10 4.90
N PRO A 200 10.47 17.19 5.08
CA PRO A 200 9.89 18.44 5.54
C PRO A 200 8.90 18.99 4.49
N PRO A 201 7.89 19.79 4.90
CA PRO A 201 6.81 20.27 4.02
C PRO A 201 7.30 20.86 2.69
N GLU A 202 8.40 21.61 2.70
CA GLU A 202 8.93 22.30 1.52
C GLU A 202 9.48 21.34 0.46
N LYS A 203 10.06 20.21 0.89
CA LYS A 203 10.65 19.23 -0.01
C LYS A 203 9.66 18.14 -0.44
N MET A 204 8.52 18.04 0.24
CA MET A 204 7.49 17.03 -0.04
C MET A 204 6.73 17.32 -1.35
N ILE A 205 6.58 18.60 -1.72
CA ILE A 205 5.71 19.00 -2.84
C ILE A 205 6.20 18.47 -4.18
N ALA A 206 7.48 18.66 -4.52
CA ALA A 206 8.01 18.24 -5.82
C ALA A 206 7.79 16.74 -6.13
N PRO A 207 8.18 15.79 -5.26
CA PRO A 207 7.94 14.37 -5.52
C PRO A 207 6.44 13.99 -5.46
N LEU A 208 5.64 14.63 -4.58
CA LEU A 208 4.19 14.40 -4.58
C LEU A 208 3.52 14.92 -5.85
N MET A 209 3.93 16.06 -6.39
CA MET A 209 3.42 16.58 -7.66
C MET A 209 3.78 15.64 -8.81
N ALA A 210 4.99 15.06 -8.82
CA ALA A 210 5.36 14.07 -9.83
C ALA A 210 4.48 12.81 -9.77
N LEU A 211 4.11 12.37 -8.57
CA LEU A 211 3.32 11.16 -8.34
C LEU A 211 1.80 11.40 -8.50
N ILE A 212 1.22 12.26 -7.65
CA ILE A 212 -0.20 12.59 -7.63
C ILE A 212 -0.60 13.36 -8.89
N GLY A 213 0.23 14.31 -9.33
CA GLY A 213 -0.07 15.10 -10.54
C GLY A 213 -0.16 14.22 -11.78
N ASP A 214 0.67 13.17 -11.89
CA ASP A 214 0.54 12.19 -12.97
C ASP A 214 -0.76 11.38 -12.88
N ILE A 215 -1.11 10.91 -11.68
CA ILE A 215 -2.36 10.16 -11.45
C ILE A 215 -3.58 11.02 -11.80
N VAL A 216 -3.63 12.27 -11.34
CA VAL A 216 -4.73 13.20 -11.62
C VAL A 216 -4.81 13.55 -13.11
N ARG A 217 -3.67 13.77 -13.78
CA ARG A 217 -3.64 14.00 -15.22
C ARG A 217 -4.22 12.81 -16.00
N ASN A 218 -3.92 11.58 -15.57
CA ASN A 218 -4.48 10.37 -16.18
C ASN A 218 -6.00 10.27 -15.97
N ILE A 219 -6.52 10.71 -14.81
CA ILE A 219 -7.97 10.84 -14.58
C ILE A 219 -8.57 11.87 -15.55
N GLN A 220 -8.01 13.08 -15.61
CA GLN A 220 -8.51 14.16 -16.46
C GLN A 220 -8.50 13.79 -17.95
N HIS A 221 -7.44 13.12 -18.41
CA HIS A 221 -7.38 12.58 -19.77
C HIS A 221 -8.50 11.54 -20.01
N THR A 222 -8.71 10.62 -19.06
CA THR A 222 -9.79 9.62 -19.15
C THR A 222 -11.17 10.28 -19.21
N LEU A 223 -11.38 11.36 -18.47
CA LEU A 223 -12.63 12.12 -18.49
C LEU A 223 -12.91 12.79 -19.83
N SER A 224 -11.86 13.21 -20.57
CA SER A 224 -12.03 13.82 -21.90
C SER A 224 -12.54 12.84 -22.97
N VAL A 225 -12.40 11.53 -22.75
CA VAL A 225 -12.77 10.46 -23.69
C VAL A 225 -13.93 9.59 -23.18
N VAL A 226 -14.55 9.96 -22.05
CA VAL A 226 -15.56 9.13 -21.36
C VAL A 226 -16.79 8.84 -22.22
N GLU A 227 -17.19 9.75 -23.10
CA GLU A 227 -18.34 9.58 -23.99
C GLU A 227 -18.12 8.49 -25.04
N SER A 228 -16.85 8.21 -25.39
CA SER A 228 -16.51 7.23 -26.42
C SER A 228 -16.50 5.79 -25.90
N ASP A 229 -15.99 5.58 -24.68
CA ASP A 229 -15.97 4.25 -24.03
C ASP A 229 -16.16 4.39 -22.50
N PRO A 230 -17.41 4.42 -22.02
CA PRO A 230 -17.71 4.67 -20.62
C PRO A 230 -17.25 3.53 -19.70
N VAL A 231 -17.21 2.28 -20.20
CA VAL A 231 -16.86 1.10 -19.39
C VAL A 231 -15.37 1.06 -19.13
N THR A 232 -14.54 1.26 -20.17
CA THR A 232 -13.09 1.31 -19.99
C THR A 232 -12.68 2.56 -19.23
N ALA A 233 -13.36 3.70 -19.46
CA ALA A 233 -13.13 4.92 -18.68
C ALA A 233 -13.39 4.70 -17.19
N ALA A 234 -14.49 4.05 -16.81
CA ALA A 234 -14.78 3.73 -15.40
C ALA A 234 -13.67 2.88 -14.77
N LYS A 235 -13.21 1.81 -15.44
CA LYS A 235 -12.11 0.96 -14.93
C LYS A 235 -10.80 1.72 -14.77
N ASN A 236 -10.50 2.61 -15.72
CA ASN A 236 -9.30 3.45 -15.65
C ASN A 236 -9.39 4.42 -14.48
N VAL A 237 -10.53 5.09 -14.29
CA VAL A 237 -10.80 5.98 -13.15
C VAL A 237 -10.65 5.22 -11.83
N GLN A 238 -11.24 4.03 -11.71
CA GLN A 238 -11.10 3.16 -10.54
C GLN A 238 -9.63 2.84 -10.24
N ALA A 239 -8.84 2.47 -11.25
CA ALA A 239 -7.42 2.20 -11.07
C ALA A 239 -6.65 3.43 -10.59
N GLN A 240 -6.91 4.61 -11.16
CA GLN A 240 -6.25 5.86 -10.72
C GLN A 240 -6.66 6.25 -9.30
N LEU A 241 -7.93 6.12 -8.92
CA LEU A 241 -8.40 6.33 -7.54
C LEU A 241 -7.72 5.37 -6.55
N GLN A 242 -7.49 4.12 -6.95
CA GLN A 242 -6.73 3.17 -6.13
C GLN A 242 -5.26 3.58 -5.98
N TYR A 243 -4.64 4.20 -6.99
CA TYR A 243 -3.30 4.79 -6.85
C TYR A 243 -3.29 6.00 -5.92
N LEU A 244 -4.29 6.88 -5.98
CA LEU A 244 -4.43 7.97 -5.00
C LEU A 244 -4.60 7.44 -3.58
N ALA A 245 -5.44 6.40 -3.40
CA ALA A 245 -5.61 5.74 -2.11
C ALA A 245 -4.29 5.11 -1.61
N ALA A 246 -3.52 4.48 -2.51
CA ALA A 246 -2.20 3.93 -2.20
C ALA A 246 -1.19 5.00 -1.79
N CYS A 247 -1.20 6.17 -2.44
CA CYS A 247 -0.40 7.32 -2.06
C CYS A 247 -0.75 7.77 -0.63
N CYS A 248 -2.04 7.92 -0.33
CA CYS A 248 -2.50 8.29 1.01
C CYS A 248 -2.10 7.27 2.08
N ARG A 249 -2.12 5.97 1.77
CA ARG A 249 -1.64 4.92 2.69
C ARG A 249 -0.14 5.04 2.96
N GLY A 250 0.68 5.28 1.95
CA GLY A 250 2.11 5.50 2.15
C GLY A 250 2.41 6.76 2.95
N LEU A 251 1.62 7.82 2.76
CA LEU A 251 1.73 9.07 3.53
C LEU A 251 1.31 8.96 5.00
N GLN A 252 0.75 7.83 5.44
CA GLN A 252 0.49 7.61 6.87
C GLN A 252 1.82 7.45 7.60
N SER A 253 2.02 8.20 8.69
CA SER A 253 3.15 7.98 9.59
C SER A 253 3.01 6.60 10.24
N PRO A 254 4.08 5.78 10.29
CA PRO A 254 4.10 4.51 10.99
C PRO A 254 3.67 4.67 12.44
N ASN A 255 3.05 3.63 13.00
CA ASN A 255 2.62 3.66 14.40
C ASN A 255 3.82 3.84 15.37
N ASP A 256 4.99 3.34 14.99
CA ASP A 256 6.19 3.36 15.82
C ASP A 256 6.93 4.71 15.82
N ASP A 257 6.58 5.63 14.90
CA ASP A 257 7.17 6.98 14.86
C ASP A 257 6.70 7.86 16.02
N TYR A 258 5.57 7.51 16.65
CA TYR A 258 5.03 8.27 17.76
C TYR A 258 5.68 7.86 19.08
N GLN A 259 6.47 8.78 19.65
CA GLN A 259 7.11 8.59 20.97
C GLN A 259 6.10 8.31 22.10
N SER A 260 4.84 8.74 21.94
CA SER A 260 3.76 8.46 22.89
C SER A 260 2.39 8.59 22.23
N LEU A 261 1.37 8.03 22.88
CA LEU A 261 -0.03 8.24 22.51
C LEU A 261 -0.42 9.73 22.48
N ILE A 262 0.21 10.56 23.33
CA ILE A 262 -0.02 12.00 23.38
C ILE A 262 0.51 12.67 22.10
N ALA A 263 1.72 12.32 21.66
CA ALA A 263 2.28 12.85 20.41
C ALA A 263 1.42 12.47 19.20
N ARG A 264 0.90 11.24 19.19
CA ARG A 264 -0.02 10.79 18.15
C ARG A 264 -1.32 11.57 18.15
N ASN A 265 -1.95 11.73 19.31
CA ASN A 265 -3.19 12.49 19.43
C ASN A 265 -2.98 13.97 19.05
N ALA A 266 -1.84 14.56 19.40
CA ALA A 266 -1.50 15.92 19.00
C ALA A 266 -1.43 16.09 17.47
N ALA A 267 -0.92 15.10 16.73
CA ALA A 267 -0.91 15.13 15.27
C ALA A 267 -2.34 15.08 14.68
N TYR A 268 -3.19 14.19 15.21
CA TYR A 268 -4.61 14.16 14.85
C TYR A 268 -5.30 15.48 15.16
N ASP A 269 -4.97 16.08 16.29
CA ASP A 269 -5.53 17.33 16.76
C ASP A 269 -5.15 18.51 15.85
N MET A 270 -3.88 18.58 15.44
CA MET A 270 -3.40 19.56 14.47
C MET A 270 -4.08 19.40 13.11
N PHE A 271 -4.34 18.17 12.67
CA PHE A 271 -5.05 17.91 11.42
C PHE A 271 -6.53 18.32 11.50
N ALA A 272 -7.26 17.85 12.51
CA ALA A 272 -8.70 18.08 12.65
C ALA A 272 -9.05 19.55 12.95
N SER A 273 -8.18 20.27 13.66
CA SER A 273 -8.30 21.72 13.86
C SER A 273 -8.00 22.54 12.59
N GLY A 274 -7.38 21.94 11.57
CA GLY A 274 -6.89 22.62 10.38
C GLY A 274 -5.57 23.37 10.60
N SER A 275 -4.99 23.32 11.81
CA SER A 275 -3.72 23.98 12.13
C SER A 275 -2.58 23.48 11.24
N ILE A 276 -2.61 22.21 10.83
CA ILE A 276 -1.63 21.63 9.92
C ILE A 276 -1.54 22.35 8.57
N ASN A 277 -2.64 22.97 8.10
CA ASN A 277 -2.67 23.68 6.82
C ASN A 277 -1.71 24.87 6.80
N THR A 278 -1.52 25.53 7.95
CA THR A 278 -0.61 26.67 8.09
C THR A 278 0.84 26.32 7.75
N LEU A 279 1.23 25.05 7.90
CA LEU A 279 2.56 24.55 7.52
C LEU A 279 2.77 24.49 6.00
N TYR A 280 1.66 24.45 5.24
CA TYR A 280 1.68 24.30 3.78
C TYR A 280 1.23 25.57 3.05
N GLU A 281 0.63 26.55 3.74
CA GLU A 281 0.17 27.82 3.15
C GLU A 281 1.30 28.60 2.45
N THR A 282 2.50 28.58 3.01
CA THR A 282 3.67 29.28 2.45
C THR A 282 4.44 28.44 1.44
N VAL A 283 4.09 27.17 1.25
CA VAL A 283 4.84 26.26 0.39
C VAL A 283 4.33 26.36 -1.05
N PRO A 284 5.19 26.74 -2.02
CA PRO A 284 4.80 26.83 -3.42
C PRO A 284 4.26 25.50 -3.96
N GLY A 285 3.16 25.53 -4.69
CA GLY A 285 2.55 24.35 -5.32
C GLY A 285 1.63 23.51 -4.42
N ALA A 286 1.65 23.70 -3.10
CA ALA A 286 0.79 22.96 -2.17
C ALA A 286 -0.70 23.23 -2.41
N SER A 287 -1.08 24.51 -2.50
CA SER A 287 -2.46 24.92 -2.78
C SER A 287 -2.94 24.47 -4.16
N GLU A 288 -2.06 24.51 -5.17
CA GLU A 288 -2.39 24.11 -6.55
C GLU A 288 -2.68 22.60 -6.61
N LEU A 289 -1.85 21.79 -5.95
CA LEU A 289 -2.03 20.35 -5.86
C LEU A 289 -3.35 19.99 -5.18
N SER A 290 -3.61 20.57 -3.99
CA SER A 290 -4.83 20.32 -3.22
C SER A 290 -6.08 20.74 -4.00
N GLN A 291 -6.06 21.91 -4.64
CA GLN A 291 -7.16 22.39 -5.46
C GLN A 291 -7.42 21.50 -6.68
N THR A 292 -6.35 21.08 -7.37
CA THR A 292 -6.46 20.21 -8.55
C THR A 292 -7.09 18.86 -8.21
N ILE A 293 -6.71 18.29 -7.06
CA ILE A 293 -7.36 17.08 -6.53
C ILE A 293 -8.83 17.36 -6.22
N ASN A 294 -9.12 18.45 -5.51
CA ASN A 294 -10.48 18.81 -5.12
C ASN A 294 -11.43 18.92 -6.32
N ASP A 295 -11.02 19.68 -7.33
CA ASP A 295 -11.82 19.89 -8.55
C ASP A 295 -12.04 18.57 -9.30
N THR A 296 -10.98 17.76 -9.42
CA THR A 296 -11.05 16.46 -10.10
C THR A 296 -11.98 15.49 -9.37
N ILE A 297 -11.86 15.35 -8.06
CA ILE A 297 -12.68 14.43 -7.27
C ILE A 297 -14.14 14.89 -7.26
N THR A 298 -14.38 16.20 -7.11
CA THR A 298 -15.73 16.78 -7.18
C THR A 298 -16.38 16.45 -8.53
N GLN A 299 -15.66 16.60 -9.64
CA GLN A 299 -16.15 16.22 -10.97
C GLN A 299 -16.48 14.72 -11.06
N LEU A 300 -15.63 13.85 -10.51
CA LEU A 300 -15.87 12.40 -10.49
C LEU A 300 -17.13 12.02 -9.72
N VAL A 301 -17.38 12.66 -8.58
CA VAL A 301 -18.58 12.42 -7.77
C VAL A 301 -19.85 12.69 -8.56
N TYR A 302 -19.91 13.80 -9.30
CA TYR A 302 -21.07 14.12 -10.13
C TYR A 302 -21.25 13.12 -11.27
N LEU A 303 -20.17 12.79 -11.97
CA LEU A 303 -20.20 11.91 -13.14
C LEU A 303 -20.57 10.46 -12.79
N TYR A 304 -19.98 9.92 -11.72
CA TYR A 304 -20.14 8.52 -11.31
C TYR A 304 -21.14 8.32 -10.17
N SER A 305 -21.99 9.30 -9.89
CA SER A 305 -23.01 9.26 -8.82
C SER A 305 -23.90 8.00 -8.84
N LYS A 306 -24.09 7.39 -10.02
CA LYS A 306 -24.89 6.17 -10.20
C LYS A 306 -24.11 4.87 -10.14
N ASP A 307 -22.81 4.92 -10.36
CA ASP A 307 -21.96 3.75 -10.44
C ASP A 307 -21.48 3.34 -9.04
N GLN A 308 -22.00 2.21 -8.56
CA GLN A 308 -21.71 1.71 -7.22
C GLN A 308 -20.24 1.30 -7.05
N GLU A 309 -19.63 0.68 -8.07
CA GLU A 309 -18.25 0.19 -7.99
C GLU A 309 -17.26 1.37 -7.92
N THR A 310 -17.43 2.35 -8.80
CA THR A 310 -16.58 3.56 -8.79
C THR A 310 -16.80 4.38 -7.52
N THR A 311 -18.05 4.49 -7.04
CA THR A 311 -18.34 5.17 -5.76
C THR A 311 -17.64 4.50 -4.59
N GLN A 312 -17.63 3.16 -4.55
CA GLN A 312 -16.93 2.41 -3.50
C GLN A 312 -15.42 2.70 -3.51
N VAL A 313 -14.79 2.68 -4.68
CA VAL A 313 -13.35 2.98 -4.82
C VAL A 313 -13.05 4.44 -4.49
N LEU A 314 -13.94 5.37 -4.86
CA LEU A 314 -13.82 6.79 -4.49
C LEU A 314 -13.87 6.97 -2.97
N CYS A 315 -14.82 6.33 -2.28
CA CYS A 315 -14.90 6.37 -0.83
C CYS A 315 -13.65 5.77 -0.16
N GLN A 316 -13.09 4.68 -0.70
CA GLN A 316 -11.82 4.12 -0.21
C GLN A 316 -10.65 5.10 -0.31
N TYR A 317 -10.61 5.93 -1.36
CA TYR A 317 -9.63 7.01 -1.47
C TYR A 317 -9.89 8.09 -0.41
N LEU A 318 -11.14 8.56 -0.24
CA LEU A 318 -11.48 9.55 0.79
C LEU A 318 -11.10 9.06 2.19
N ASP A 319 -11.39 7.79 2.49
CA ASP A 319 -11.07 7.17 3.77
C ASP A 319 -9.54 7.08 3.98
N SER A 320 -8.80 6.70 2.93
CA SER A 320 -7.33 6.66 2.98
C SER A 320 -6.74 8.05 3.17
N GLY A 321 -7.30 9.07 2.52
CA GLY A 321 -6.93 10.48 2.66
C GLY A 321 -7.12 10.98 4.08
N LEU A 322 -8.28 10.73 4.69
CA LEU A 322 -8.56 11.08 6.08
C LEU A 322 -7.58 10.42 7.06
N ARG A 323 -7.23 9.14 6.82
CA ARG A 323 -6.27 8.41 7.66
C ARG A 323 -4.83 8.90 7.48
N SER A 324 -4.47 9.40 6.30
CA SER A 324 -3.13 9.93 6.01
C SER A 324 -2.79 11.17 6.83
N MET A 325 -3.80 11.92 7.28
CA MET A 325 -3.63 13.24 7.91
C MET A 325 -2.80 14.23 7.06
N SER A 326 -2.67 13.99 5.75
CA SER A 326 -1.96 14.87 4.84
C SER A 326 -2.94 15.86 4.21
N PRO A 327 -2.77 17.18 4.42
CA PRO A 327 -3.63 18.19 3.81
C PRO A 327 -3.41 18.30 2.28
N LEU A 328 -2.33 17.70 1.77
CA LEU A 328 -1.99 17.70 0.34
C LEU A 328 -2.75 16.64 -0.46
N ALA A 329 -3.12 15.53 0.17
CA ALA A 329 -3.75 14.39 -0.48
C ALA A 329 -5.23 14.20 -0.08
N CYS A 330 -5.66 14.82 1.02
CA CYS A 330 -7.04 14.79 1.51
C CYS A 330 -7.85 15.99 1.01
N LEU A 331 -9.16 15.80 0.83
CA LEU A 331 -10.08 16.90 0.56
C LEU A 331 -10.33 17.75 1.81
N PRO A 332 -10.60 19.06 1.65
CA PRO A 332 -11.07 19.91 2.74
C PRO A 332 -12.36 19.39 3.37
N LEU A 333 -12.54 19.59 4.68
CA LEU A 333 -13.72 19.13 5.42
C LEU A 333 -15.02 19.66 4.80
N SER A 334 -15.08 20.94 4.44
CA SER A 334 -16.27 21.55 3.81
C SER A 334 -16.70 20.82 2.53
N THR A 335 -15.73 20.48 1.68
CA THR A 335 -15.96 19.70 0.46
C THR A 335 -16.41 18.27 0.79
N LEU A 336 -15.77 17.60 1.74
CA LEU A 336 -16.16 16.25 2.16
C LEU A 336 -17.60 16.19 2.64
N LEU A 337 -18.00 17.10 3.54
CA LEU A 337 -19.36 17.15 4.07
C LEU A 337 -20.38 17.37 2.94
N PHE A 338 -20.09 18.31 2.03
CA PHE A 338 -20.94 18.61 0.89
C PHE A 338 -21.11 17.41 -0.05
N ILE A 339 -20.00 16.76 -0.44
CA ILE A 339 -20.00 15.59 -1.32
C ILE A 339 -20.79 14.45 -0.69
N ILE A 340 -20.51 14.11 0.58
CA ILE A 340 -21.19 13.02 1.28
C ILE A 340 -22.70 13.30 1.35
N GLN A 341 -23.09 14.52 1.75
CA GLN A 341 -24.49 14.89 1.85
C GLN A 341 -25.19 14.78 0.49
N HIS A 342 -24.64 15.47 -0.52
CA HIS A 342 -25.26 15.56 -1.84
C HIS A 342 -25.36 14.19 -2.53
N SER A 343 -24.30 13.39 -2.45
CA SER A 343 -24.26 12.06 -3.05
C SER A 343 -25.20 11.09 -2.36
N TYR A 344 -25.28 11.11 -1.03
CA TYR A 344 -26.17 10.21 -0.29
C TYR A 344 -27.65 10.59 -0.44
N GLU A 345 -27.98 11.89 -0.50
CA GLU A 345 -29.32 12.38 -0.79
C GLU A 345 -29.79 11.94 -2.18
N SER A 346 -28.87 11.98 -3.17
CA SER A 346 -29.14 11.57 -4.55
C SER A 346 -29.26 10.05 -4.68
N GLN A 347 -28.26 9.32 -4.19
CA GLN A 347 -28.22 7.85 -4.23
C GLN A 347 -27.66 7.29 -2.90
N PRO A 348 -28.52 6.71 -2.04
CA PRO A 348 -28.12 6.29 -0.70
C PRO A 348 -27.32 4.98 -0.76
N LEU A 349 -26.01 5.07 -1.01
CA LEU A 349 -25.08 3.95 -1.01
C LEU A 349 -24.36 3.83 0.34
N THR A 350 -24.12 2.61 0.80
CA THR A 350 -23.44 2.31 2.08
C THR A 350 -22.04 2.93 2.21
N PRO A 351 -21.17 2.95 1.17
CA PRO A 351 -19.82 3.52 1.30
C PRO A 351 -19.79 4.97 1.82
N TRP A 352 -20.79 5.78 1.47
CA TRP A 352 -20.90 7.15 1.98
C TRP A 352 -21.15 7.22 3.50
N LEU A 353 -21.87 6.25 4.06
CA LEU A 353 -22.08 6.17 5.51
C LEU A 353 -20.80 5.75 6.23
N ASP A 354 -20.02 4.86 5.64
CA ASP A 354 -18.73 4.44 6.19
C ASP A 354 -17.74 5.62 6.20
N THR A 355 -17.65 6.37 5.10
CA THR A 355 -16.85 7.60 5.04
C THR A 355 -17.36 8.66 6.01
N ALA A 356 -18.69 8.85 6.15
CA ALA A 356 -19.25 9.78 7.13
C ALA A 356 -18.88 9.39 8.57
N SER A 357 -18.92 8.10 8.90
CA SER A 357 -18.50 7.57 10.19
C SER A 357 -17.03 7.89 10.49
N LEU A 358 -16.16 7.76 9.49
CA LEU A 358 -14.76 8.13 9.64
C LEU A 358 -14.58 9.65 9.80
N VAL A 359 -15.33 10.47 9.05
CA VAL A 359 -15.35 11.93 9.23
C VAL A 359 -15.76 12.30 10.67
N PHE A 360 -16.80 11.67 11.22
CA PHE A 360 -17.20 11.89 12.62
C PHE A 360 -16.10 11.46 13.60
N THR A 361 -15.40 10.38 13.31
CA THR A 361 -14.30 9.90 14.16
C THR A 361 -13.12 10.87 14.18
N VAL A 362 -12.77 11.46 13.02
CA VAL A 362 -11.63 12.37 12.89
C VAL A 362 -11.95 13.77 13.42
N TYR A 363 -13.12 14.33 13.09
CA TYR A 363 -13.45 15.73 13.38
C TYR A 363 -14.38 15.93 14.59
N GLY A 364 -15.00 14.86 15.12
CA GLY A 364 -16.01 14.97 16.17
C GLY A 364 -15.49 15.49 17.51
N GLY A 365 -14.17 15.40 17.75
CA GLY A 365 -13.53 15.96 18.95
C GLY A 365 -13.46 17.49 18.99
N TYR A 366 -13.82 18.18 17.90
CA TYR A 366 -13.65 19.62 17.75
C TYR A 366 -14.99 20.36 17.73
N ASP A 367 -15.24 21.18 18.75
CA ASP A 367 -16.47 21.96 18.91
C ASP A 367 -16.80 22.82 17.69
N ALA A 368 -15.78 23.37 17.02
CA ALA A 368 -15.94 24.20 15.82
C ALA A 368 -16.66 23.48 14.67
N HIS A 369 -16.59 22.14 14.62
CA HIS A 369 -17.21 21.34 13.56
C HIS A 369 -18.55 20.73 13.98
N HIS A 370 -18.95 20.85 15.26
CA HIS A 370 -20.11 20.14 15.80
C HIS A 370 -21.42 20.43 15.07
N ASP A 371 -21.68 21.69 14.74
CA ASP A 371 -22.93 22.07 14.07
C ASP A 371 -23.02 21.46 12.66
N ASN A 372 -21.93 21.52 11.90
CA ASN A 372 -21.83 20.94 10.57
C ASN A 372 -21.97 19.41 10.61
N LEU A 373 -21.31 18.75 11.57
CA LEU A 373 -21.38 17.30 11.74
C LEU A 373 -22.78 16.84 12.19
N ARG A 374 -23.43 17.58 13.09
CA ARG A 374 -24.82 17.31 13.50
C ARG A 374 -25.80 17.47 12.34
N GLN A 375 -25.61 18.50 11.52
CA GLN A 375 -26.44 18.70 10.32
C GLN A 375 -26.28 17.52 9.35
N LEU A 376 -25.04 17.11 9.05
CA LEU A 376 -24.79 15.95 8.21
C LEU A 376 -25.45 14.68 8.77
N LEU A 377 -25.26 14.40 10.07
CA LEU A 377 -25.86 13.24 10.73
C LEU A 377 -27.39 13.24 10.63
N ALA A 378 -28.03 14.39 10.82
CA ALA A 378 -29.48 14.53 10.72
C ALA A 378 -29.98 14.22 9.31
N VAL A 379 -29.32 14.75 8.27
CA VAL A 379 -29.67 14.52 6.87
C VAL A 379 -29.50 13.05 6.48
N LEU A 380 -28.34 12.47 6.79
CA LEU A 380 -28.05 11.07 6.49
C LEU A 380 -29.09 10.16 7.18
N THR A 381 -29.31 10.35 8.49
CA THR A 381 -30.26 9.54 9.27
C THR A 381 -31.69 9.66 8.76
N ALA A 382 -32.15 10.88 8.46
CA ALA A 382 -33.50 11.11 7.91
C ALA A 382 -33.68 10.38 6.57
N LYS A 383 -32.69 10.47 5.68
CA LYS A 383 -32.71 9.77 4.39
C LYS A 383 -32.69 8.25 4.58
N THR A 384 -31.82 7.71 5.42
CA THR A 384 -31.74 6.27 5.71
C THR A 384 -33.06 5.74 6.29
N LEU A 385 -33.63 6.42 7.29
CA LEU A 385 -34.90 6.04 7.90
C LEU A 385 -36.06 6.08 6.90
N SER A 386 -36.11 7.10 6.04
CA SER A 386 -37.11 7.18 4.97
C SER A 386 -37.01 5.99 4.00
N GLY A 387 -35.78 5.56 3.69
CA GLY A 387 -35.52 4.37 2.87
C GLY A 387 -36.01 3.09 3.53
N ILE A 388 -35.69 2.88 4.81
CA ILE A 388 -36.11 1.71 5.59
C ILE A 388 -37.64 1.62 5.68
N ASN A 389 -38.31 2.72 6.00
CA ASN A 389 -39.77 2.77 6.15
C ASN A 389 -40.49 2.48 4.82
N ASN A 390 -39.96 2.95 3.69
CA ASN A 390 -40.51 2.66 2.37
C ASN A 390 -40.41 1.18 1.97
N ILE A 391 -39.37 0.47 2.42
CA ILE A 391 -39.22 -0.98 2.18
C ILE A 391 -40.25 -1.77 3.00
N HIS A 392 -40.51 -1.36 4.25
CA HIS A 392 -41.55 -1.98 5.08
C HIS A 392 -42.97 -1.72 4.56
N GLY A 393 -43.26 -0.52 4.06
CA GLY A 393 -44.54 -0.21 3.41
C GLY A 393 -44.83 -1.07 2.18
N LYS A 394 -43.82 -1.31 1.32
CA LYS A 394 -43.96 -2.22 0.16
C LYS A 394 -44.21 -3.67 0.57
N LYS A 395 -43.53 -4.20 1.60
CA LYS A 395 -43.75 -5.58 2.09
C LYS A 395 -45.16 -5.79 2.68
N SER A 396 -45.79 -4.78 3.27
CA SER A 396 -47.18 -4.88 3.75
C SER A 396 -48.20 -4.91 2.60
N GLN A 397 -47.95 -4.22 1.48
CA GLN A 397 -48.84 -4.29 0.31
C GLN A 397 -48.81 -5.67 -0.38
N TYR A 398 -47.66 -6.35 -0.42
CA TYR A 398 -47.55 -7.72 -0.95
C TYR A 398 -48.13 -8.81 -0.04
N LYS A 399 -48.52 -8.49 1.19
CA LYS A 399 -49.25 -9.41 2.09
C LYS A 399 -50.77 -9.19 2.09
N LEU A 400 -51.25 -8.17 1.37
CA LEU A 400 -52.66 -7.79 1.25
C LEU A 400 -53.23 -8.07 -0.16
N GLN A 401 -52.44 -8.70 -1.04
CA GLN A 401 -52.87 -9.40 -2.25
C GLN A 401 -52.66 -10.90 -2.03
#